data_AF-A0A6J7IZT8-F1
#
_entry.id   AF-A0A6J7IZT8-F1
#
_cell.length_a   1.000
_cell.length_b   1.000
_cell.length_c   1.000
_cell.angle_alpha   90.00
_cell.angle_beta   90.00
_cell.angle_gamma   90.00
#
_symmetry.space_group_name_H-M   'P 1'
#
loop_
_entity.id
_entity.type
_entity.pdbx_description
1 polymer ?
#
loop_
_entity_poly.entity_id
_entity_poly.type
_entity_poly.pdbx_seq_one_letter_code
_entity_poly.pdbx_strand_id
1 'polypeptide(L)'
;MPLSHRLQILLDEEQYARLAQRAKAEERSVGALIREAVDHMWTGTDVRKAALLDAILADGPMPVPDPKDLALELDELRGSRFPAA
;
A
#
# COMPACT_ATOMS: atom_id res chain seq x y z
N MET A 1 -2.37 8.85 18.73
CA MET A 1 -2.76 10.24 19.07
C MET A 1 -4.20 10.22 19.56
N PRO A 2 -4.56 10.95 20.64
CA PRO A 2 -5.95 11.01 21.10
C PRO A 2 -6.85 11.76 20.10
N LEU A 3 -8.12 11.38 20.02
CA LEU A 3 -9.12 12.05 19.18
C LEU A 3 -9.51 13.40 19.81
N SER A 4 -9.20 14.51 19.12
CA SER A 4 -9.36 15.87 19.65
C SER A 4 -10.50 16.68 19.01
N HIS A 5 -10.98 16.28 17.82
CA HIS A 5 -11.99 17.01 17.06
C HIS A 5 -13.20 16.11 16.75
N ARG A 6 -14.42 16.67 16.87
CA ARG A 6 -15.67 16.00 16.49
C ARG A 6 -16.22 16.60 15.20
N LEU A 7 -16.53 15.73 14.24
CA LEU A 7 -17.10 16.09 12.95
C LEU A 7 -18.52 15.53 12.83
N GLN A 8 -19.44 16.32 12.27
CA GLN A 8 -20.77 15.87 11.84
C GLN A 8 -20.83 15.95 10.32
N ILE A 9 -21.21 14.85 9.66
CA ILE A 9 -21.32 14.75 8.21
C ILE A 9 -22.72 14.21 7.90
N LEU A 10 -23.38 14.80 6.92
CA LEU A 10 -24.63 14.26 6.37
C LEU A 10 -24.28 13.35 5.19
N LEU A 11 -24.82 12.13 5.23
CA LEU A 11 -24.75 11.15 4.15
C LEU A 11 -26.16 10.95 3.63
N ASP A 12 -26.29 10.61 2.36
CA ASP A 12 -27.54 10.07 1.86
C ASP A 12 -27.77 8.63 2.37
N GLU A 13 -28.99 8.14 2.19
CA GLU A 13 -29.40 6.81 2.67
C GLU A 13 -28.55 5.68 2.09
N GLU A 14 -28.19 5.78 0.81
CA GLU A 14 -27.41 4.76 0.12
C GLU A 14 -25.96 4.71 0.64
N GLN A 15 -25.34 5.89 0.79
CA GLN A 15 -24.02 6.06 1.37
C GLN A 15 -23.97 5.52 2.79
N TYR A 16 -24.97 5.87 3.61
CA TYR A 16 -25.06 5.38 4.99
C TYR A 16 -25.24 3.86 5.04
N ALA A 17 -26.14 3.31 4.23
CA ALA A 17 -26.41 1.87 4.19
C ALA A 17 -25.16 1.06 3.83
N ARG A 18 -24.43 1.46 2.78
CA ARG A 18 -23.17 0.82 2.37
C ARG A 18 -22.13 0.86 3.48
N LEU A 19 -21.98 2.01 4.12
CA LEU A 19 -21.00 2.21 5.19
C LEU A 19 -21.35 1.43 6.46
N ALA A 20 -22.63 1.40 6.85
CA ALA A 20 -23.14 0.66 7.99
C ALA A 20 -23.02 -0.86 7.77
N GLN A 21 -23.31 -1.36 6.56
CA GLN A 21 -23.13 -2.76 6.22
C GLN A 21 -21.67 -3.20 6.36
N ARG A 22 -20.75 -2.39 5.84
CA ARG A 22 -19.30 -2.65 5.95
C ARG A 22 -18.80 -2.58 7.39
N ALA A 23 -19.23 -1.57 8.14
CA ALA A 23 -18.91 -1.41 9.56
C ALA A 23 -19.33 -2.65 10.37
N LYS A 24 -20.53 -3.16 10.10
CA LYS A 24 -21.04 -4.39 10.74
C LYS A 24 -20.23 -5.61 10.35
N ALA A 25 -19.88 -5.77 9.07
CA ALA A 25 -19.10 -6.91 8.59
C ALA A 25 -17.67 -6.95 9.19
N GLU A 26 -17.08 -5.79 9.46
CA GLU A 26 -15.75 -5.66 10.04
C GLU A 26 -15.75 -5.53 11.58
N GLU A 27 -16.91 -5.57 12.24
CA GLU A 27 -17.08 -5.31 13.69
C GLU A 27 -16.48 -3.97 14.16
N ARG A 28 -16.58 -2.95 13.30
CA ARG A 28 -16.01 -1.62 13.53
C ARG A 28 -17.09 -0.55 13.57
N SER A 29 -16.77 0.58 14.17
CA SER A 29 -17.66 1.74 14.12
C SER A 29 -17.59 2.43 12.75
N VAL A 30 -18.71 2.99 12.30
CA VAL A 30 -18.78 3.87 11.12
C VAL A 30 -17.71 4.97 11.18
N GLY A 31 -17.54 5.59 12.36
CA GLY A 31 -16.51 6.61 12.55
C GLY A 31 -15.07 6.09 12.42
N ALA A 32 -14.80 4.82 12.73
CA ALA A 32 -13.50 4.21 12.49
C ALA A 32 -13.22 4.02 11.00
N LEU A 33 -14.22 3.60 10.22
CA LEU A 33 -14.10 3.47 8.76
C LEU A 33 -13.92 4.83 8.06
N ILE A 34 -14.65 5.86 8.50
CA ILE A 34 -14.48 7.21 7.94
C ILE A 34 -13.06 7.73 8.22
N ARG A 35 -12.53 7.54 9.43
CA ARG A 35 -11.16 7.95 9.75
C ARG A 35 -10.14 7.22 8.89
N GLU A 36 -10.30 5.90 8.72
CA GLU A 36 -9.42 5.13 7.84
C GLU A 36 -9.52 5.61 6.38
N ALA A 37 -10.72 5.90 5.88
CA ALA A 37 -10.89 6.44 4.52
C ALA A 37 -10.22 7.80 4.35
N VAL A 38 -10.32 8.67 5.36
CA VAL A 38 -9.60 9.95 5.43
C VAL A 38 -8.09 9.69 5.39
N ASP A 39 -7.59 8.81 6.27
CA ASP A 39 -6.17 8.46 6.29
C ASP A 39 -5.73 7.91 4.93
N HIS A 40 -6.45 6.99 4.29
CA HIS A 40 -6.08 6.50 2.96
C HIS A 40 -6.17 7.57 1.87
N MET A 41 -7.16 8.47 1.91
CA MET A 41 -7.31 9.50 0.88
C MET A 41 -6.26 10.61 0.99
N TRP A 42 -5.84 10.97 2.20
CA TRP A 42 -4.89 12.07 2.43
C TRP A 42 -3.45 11.61 2.74
N THR A 43 -3.27 10.39 3.26
CA THR A 43 -1.94 9.80 3.54
C THR A 43 -1.55 8.72 2.54
N GLY A 44 -2.50 8.21 1.75
CA GLY A 44 -2.27 7.12 0.83
C GLY A 44 -1.70 7.61 -0.49
N THR A 45 -0.41 7.32 -0.66
CA THR A 45 0.14 6.92 -1.96
C THR A 45 0.72 8.04 -2.82
N ASP A 46 -0.02 9.06 -3.25
CA ASP A 46 0.42 9.80 -4.45
C ASP A 46 1.69 10.62 -4.22
N VAL A 47 1.76 11.42 -3.15
CA VAL A 47 2.93 12.27 -2.90
C VAL A 47 4.15 11.44 -2.50
N ARG A 48 3.97 10.39 -1.69
CA ARG A 48 5.08 9.56 -1.21
C ARG A 48 5.57 8.58 -2.28
N LYS A 49 4.67 8.03 -3.11
CA LYS A 49 5.06 7.22 -4.27
C LYS A 49 5.64 8.07 -5.38
N ALA A 50 5.11 9.28 -5.64
CA ALA A 50 5.71 10.21 -6.59
C ALA A 50 7.13 10.58 -6.16
N ALA A 51 7.33 10.97 -4.89
CA ALA A 51 8.66 11.28 -4.37
C ALA A 51 9.62 10.07 -4.41
N LEU A 52 9.13 8.85 -4.15
CA LEU A 52 9.94 7.63 -4.26
C LEU A 52 10.26 7.30 -5.72
N LEU A 53 9.30 7.47 -6.63
CA LEU A 53 9.49 7.27 -8.06
C LEU A 53 10.49 8.28 -8.62
N ASP A 54 10.38 9.55 -8.24
CA ASP A 54 11.34 10.60 -8.61
C ASP A 54 12.74 10.26 -8.09
N ALA A 55 12.85 9.74 -6.86
CA ALA A 55 14.14 9.30 -6.31
C ALA A 55 14.73 8.10 -7.09
N ILE A 56 13.90 7.13 -7.51
CA ILE A 56 14.33 5.98 -8.32
C ILE A 56 14.75 6.41 -9.72
N LEU A 57 14.00 7.33 -10.34
CA LEU A 57 14.28 7.83 -11.69
C LEU A 57 15.47 8.79 -11.73
N ALA A 58 15.72 9.51 -10.63
CA ALA A 58 16.90 10.35 -10.47
C ALA A 58 18.17 9.54 -10.17
N ASP A 59 18.04 8.28 -9.73
CA ASP A 59 19.19 7.42 -9.54
C ASP A 59 19.79 7.03 -10.90
N GLY A 60 21.12 7.04 -10.96
CA GLY A 60 21.85 6.77 -12.18
C GLY A 60 21.71 5.29 -12.60
N PRO A 61 22.00 4.96 -13.87
CA PRO A 61 22.03 3.56 -14.29
C PRO A 61 23.00 2.78 -13.41
N MET A 62 22.48 1.76 -12.73
CA MET A 62 23.30 0.87 -11.92
C MET A 62 24.19 0.00 -12.81
N PRO A 63 25.40 -0.36 -12.36
CA PRO A 63 26.23 -1.32 -13.08
C PRO A 63 25.52 -2.67 -13.12
N VAL A 64 25.22 -3.14 -14.33
CA VAL A 64 24.62 -4.45 -14.60
C VAL A 64 25.71 -5.38 -15.11
N PRO A 65 25.86 -6.60 -14.55
CA PRO A 65 26.82 -7.59 -15.05
C PRO A 65 26.49 -8.05 -16.48
N ASP A 66 27.44 -8.73 -17.14
CA ASP A 66 27.19 -9.31 -18.46
C ASP A 66 26.02 -10.31 -18.36
N PRO A 67 25.13 -10.39 -19.38
CA PRO A 67 24.01 -11.32 -19.36
C PRO A 67 24.38 -12.77 -19.06
N LYS A 68 25.59 -13.23 -19.42
CA LYS A 68 26.07 -14.58 -19.10
C LYS A 68 26.37 -14.75 -17.62
N ASP A 69 27.01 -13.76 -17.01
CA ASP A 69 27.35 -13.78 -15.59
C ASP A 69 26.08 -13.71 -14.73
N LEU A 70 25.11 -12.88 -15.16
CA LEU A 70 23.80 -12.79 -14.51
C LEU A 70 23.01 -14.11 -14.60
N ALA A 71 23.07 -14.80 -15.74
CA ALA A 71 22.41 -16.09 -15.91
C ALA A 71 22.98 -17.15 -14.97
N LEU A 72 24.31 -17.19 -14.82
CA LEU A 72 24.99 -18.09 -13.89
C LEU A 72 24.58 -17.82 -12.44
N GLU A 73 24.58 -16.55 -12.01
CA GLU A 73 24.16 -16.16 -10.66
C GLU A 73 22.70 -16.56 -10.38
N LEU A 74 21.80 -16.35 -11.34
CA LEU A 74 20.39 -16.73 -11.22
C LEU A 74 20.19 -18.24 -11.12
N ASP A 75 20.97 -19.03 -11.87
CA ASP A 75 20.91 -20.48 -11.82
C ASP A 75 21.46 -21.02 -10.48
N GLU A 76 22.52 -20.43 -9.93
CA GLU A 76 23.04 -20.76 -8.59
C GLU A 76 21.99 -20.48 -7.49
N LEU A 77 21.32 -19.33 -7.54
CA LEU A 77 20.26 -18.97 -6.59
C LEU A 77 19.03 -19.87 -6.71
N ARG A 78 18.66 -20.28 -7.93
CA ARG A 78 17.53 -21.19 -8.18
C ARG A 78 17.85 -22.62 -7.76
N GLY A 79 19.06 -23.11 -8.02
CA GLY A 79 19.53 -24.41 -7.58
C GLY A 79 19.61 -24.52 -6.06
N SER A 80 19.92 -23.41 -5.37
CA SER A 80 19.96 -23.34 -3.91
C SER A 80 18.58 -23.32 -3.24
N ARG A 81 17.50 -23.02 -3.99
CA ARG A 81 16.14 -22.88 -3.45
C ARG A 81 15.36 -24.20 -3.41
N PHE A 82 15.79 -25.21 -4.16
CA PHE A 82 15.23 -26.56 -4.14
C PHE A 82 16.36 -27.58 -4.00
N PRO A 83 16.77 -27.96 -2.77
CA PRO A 83 17.63 -29.12 -2.60
C PRO A 83 16.90 -30.34 -3.18
N ALA A 84 17.53 -31.01 -4.14
CA ALA A 84 17.07 -32.30 -4.63
C ALA A 84 17.00 -33.28 -3.45
N ALA A 85 15.80 -33.83 -3.23
CA ALA A 85 15.55 -34.91 -2.29
C ALA A 85 16.21 -36.22 -2.77
#